data_AF-A0A183F8C8-F1
#
_entry.id   AF-A0A183F8C8-F1
#
_cell.length_a   1.000
_cell.length_b   1.000
_cell.length_c   1.000
_cell.angle_alpha   90.00
_cell.angle_beta   90.00
_cell.angle_gamma   90.00
#
_symmetry.space_group_name_H-M   'P 1'
#
loop_
_entity.id
_entity.type
_entity.pdbx_description
1 polymer ?
#
loop_
_entity_poly.entity_id
_entity_poly.type
_entity_poly.pdbx_seq_one_letter_code
_entity_poly.pdbx_strand_id
1 'polypeptide(L)'
;MMRLPFFSIALPKAFRETEHGKLMYENLKKNKDRLTTPFDIHATLMDVLHLPKDLTTVQDTRNRSLSLFRPIPEQRTCAQAGVEPHWCTCLNWQDAMKEPGDRAVAGKLAQAVVEVINRQLKDVFHLCSRLSLKELIEAKKLMPNEDLLKYKNVKDKDGFVPDLSGNTKAAFAHYQIKLRTEPGDAIYEVTLFYDFKQNEVHIDLASISHPNKFGDAPHCIISQNYFLATYCVCHDKV
;
A
#
# COMPACT_ATOMS: atom_id res chain seq x y z
N MET A 1 0.83 16.98 6.76
CA MET A 1 0.15 16.60 8.01
C MET A 1 0.23 15.07 8.13
N MET A 2 1.04 14.56 9.06
CA MET A 2 1.33 13.12 9.16
C MET A 2 0.14 12.42 9.82
N ARG A 3 -0.59 11.60 9.06
CA ARG A 3 -1.79 10.87 9.54
C ARG A 3 -1.47 9.64 10.39
N LEU A 4 -0.19 9.34 10.60
CA LEU A 4 0.30 8.28 11.50
C LEU A 4 1.37 8.91 12.40
N PRO A 5 1.06 9.28 13.65
CA PRO A 5 2.04 9.87 14.55
C PRO A 5 3.20 8.89 14.79
N PHE A 6 4.43 9.40 14.79
CA PHE A 6 5.61 8.61 15.12
C PHE A 6 5.76 8.53 16.63
N PHE A 7 6.01 7.32 17.13
CA PHE A 7 6.31 7.06 18.52
C PHE A 7 7.53 6.13 18.61
N SER A 8 8.45 6.43 19.52
CA SER A 8 9.68 5.66 19.73
C SER A 8 9.86 5.32 21.20
N ILE A 9 10.30 4.08 21.47
CA ILE A 9 10.67 3.62 22.81
C ILE A 9 12.17 3.27 22.79
N ALA A 10 12.91 3.76 23.78
CA ALA A 10 14.28 3.35 24.05
C ALA A 10 14.37 2.65 25.40
N LEU A 11 14.93 1.44 25.43
CA LEU A 11 15.13 0.68 26.66
C LEU A 11 16.58 0.81 27.16
N PRO A 12 16.78 0.95 28.48
CA PRO A 12 18.12 0.96 29.08
C PRO A 12 18.93 -0.28 28.68
N LYS A 13 20.23 -0.10 28.40
CA LYS A 13 21.12 -1.22 28.03
C LYS A 13 21.13 -2.31 29.10
N ALA A 14 21.29 -1.94 30.36
CA ALA A 14 21.28 -2.87 31.49
C ALA A 14 19.98 -3.70 31.57
N PHE A 15 18.83 -3.11 31.24
CA PHE A 15 17.56 -3.84 31.24
C PHE A 15 17.49 -4.87 30.12
N ARG A 16 17.94 -4.52 28.91
CA ARG A 16 17.98 -5.43 27.74
C ARG A 16 18.90 -6.63 27.94
N GLU A 17 19.83 -6.56 28.90
CA GLU A 17 20.75 -7.64 29.25
C GLU A 17 20.18 -8.60 30.31
N THR A 18 19.03 -8.26 30.92
CA THR A 18 18.30 -9.19 31.79
C THR A 18 17.50 -10.20 30.95
N GLU A 19 17.25 -11.40 31.50
CA GLU A 19 16.41 -12.43 30.87
C GLU A 19 15.05 -11.88 30.43
N HIS A 20 14.41 -11.11 31.32
CA HIS A 20 13.07 -10.55 31.10
C HIS A 20 13.08 -9.40 30.07
N GLY A 21 13.98 -8.44 30.24
CA GLY A 21 14.09 -7.28 29.36
C GLY A 21 14.55 -7.63 27.95
N LYS A 22 15.31 -8.72 27.76
CA LYS A 22 15.67 -9.25 26.45
C LYS A 22 14.43 -9.68 25.67
N LEU A 23 13.55 -10.48 26.28
CA LEU A 23 12.29 -10.93 25.66
C LEU A 23 11.35 -9.76 25.36
N MET A 24 11.20 -8.81 26.29
CA MET A 24 10.39 -7.61 26.06
C MET A 24 10.92 -6.77 24.88
N TYR A 25 12.24 -6.66 24.75
CA TYR A 25 12.87 -5.95 23.63
C TYR A 25 12.66 -6.67 22.28
N GLU A 26 12.73 -8.00 22.26
CA GLU A 26 12.42 -8.79 21.07
C GLU A 26 10.96 -8.63 20.65
N ASN A 27 10.03 -8.65 21.60
CA ASN A 27 8.61 -8.38 21.34
C ASN A 27 8.39 -6.96 20.83
N LEU A 28 9.03 -5.96 21.42
CA LEU A 28 8.96 -4.57 20.95
C LEU A 28 9.42 -4.45 19.48
N LYS A 29 10.51 -5.15 19.12
CA LYS A 29 10.99 -5.20 17.73
C LYS A 29 10.01 -5.90 16.79
N LYS A 30 9.38 -7.01 17.21
CA LYS A 30 8.37 -7.72 16.41
C LYS A 30 7.10 -6.86 16.24
N ASN A 31 6.73 -6.11 17.26
CA ASN A 31 5.53 -5.27 17.27
C ASN A 31 5.67 -3.98 16.45
N LYS A 32 6.89 -3.60 16.03
CA LYS A 32 7.12 -2.40 15.22
C LYS A 32 6.34 -2.39 13.90
N ASP A 33 6.07 -3.58 13.36
CA ASP A 33 5.35 -3.79 12.10
C ASP A 33 3.89 -4.23 12.34
N ARG A 34 3.34 -3.93 13.53
CA ARG A 34 1.96 -4.25 13.94
C ARG A 34 1.12 -3.00 14.10
N LEU A 35 -0.20 -3.13 13.92
CA LEU A 35 -1.12 -2.05 14.23
C LEU A 35 -1.15 -1.79 15.74
N THR A 36 -0.71 -0.61 16.14
CA THR A 36 -0.69 -0.13 17.52
C THR A 36 -1.34 1.25 17.63
N THR A 37 -1.76 1.62 18.82
CA THR A 37 -2.44 2.90 19.11
C THR A 37 -1.86 3.54 20.37
N PRO A 38 -2.09 4.84 20.60
CA PRO A 38 -1.71 5.47 21.87
C PRO A 38 -2.30 4.79 23.12
N PHE A 39 -3.44 4.09 22.99
CA PHE A 39 -4.01 3.32 24.10
C PHE A 39 -3.15 2.14 24.55
N ASP A 40 -2.30 1.61 23.67
CA ASP A 40 -1.36 0.53 23.96
C ASP A 40 -0.23 1.00 24.89
N ILE A 41 0.09 2.30 24.89
CA ILE A 41 1.11 2.90 25.77
C ILE A 41 0.70 2.72 27.24
N HIS A 42 -0.58 2.88 27.56
CA HIS A 42 -1.07 2.64 28.93
C HIS A 42 -0.79 1.20 29.39
N ALA A 43 -1.16 0.20 28.60
CA ALA A 43 -0.88 -1.21 28.92
C ALA A 43 0.63 -1.49 28.99
N THR A 44 1.42 -0.86 28.13
CA THR A 44 2.88 -0.96 28.12
C THR A 44 3.49 -0.40 29.40
N LEU A 45 3.02 0.75 29.88
CA LEU A 45 3.47 1.35 31.15
C LEU A 45 3.06 0.51 32.35
N MET A 46 1.88 -0.12 32.31
CA MET A 46 1.46 -1.05 33.36
C MET A 46 2.38 -2.27 33.45
N ASP A 47 2.83 -2.80 32.31
CA ASP A 47 3.83 -3.89 32.26
C ASP A 47 5.22 -3.44 32.77
N VAL A 48 5.56 -2.14 32.69
CA VAL A 48 6.80 -1.60 33.31
C VAL A 48 6.68 -1.61 34.83
N LEU A 49 5.52 -1.22 35.37
CA LEU A 49 5.28 -1.21 36.81
C LEU A 49 5.15 -2.63 37.38
N HIS A 50 4.56 -3.55 36.60
CA HIS A 50 4.29 -4.92 36.99
C HIS A 50 4.76 -5.88 35.90
N LEU A 51 6.02 -6.33 36.02
CA LEU A 51 6.63 -7.19 35.01
C LEU A 51 5.80 -8.46 34.77
N PRO A 52 5.31 -8.70 33.55
CA PRO A 52 4.45 -9.84 33.25
C PRO A 52 5.24 -11.15 33.29
N LYS A 53 4.67 -12.21 33.84
CA LYS A 53 5.34 -13.53 33.84
C LYS A 53 5.34 -14.21 32.47
N ASP A 54 4.32 -13.92 31.65
CA ASP A 54 4.19 -14.44 30.29
C ASP A 54 4.50 -13.35 29.27
N LEU A 55 5.49 -13.64 28.41
CA LEU A 55 5.96 -12.78 27.33
C LEU A 55 5.87 -13.45 25.95
N THR A 56 5.34 -14.67 25.86
CA THR A 56 5.37 -15.46 24.63
C THR A 56 3.99 -15.64 24.03
N THR A 57 2.94 -15.60 24.85
CA THR A 57 1.55 -15.72 24.38
C THR A 57 1.09 -14.47 23.66
N VAL A 58 0.45 -14.66 22.51
CA VAL A 58 -0.19 -13.57 21.76
C VAL A 58 -1.34 -12.98 22.57
N GLN A 59 -1.37 -11.66 22.70
CA GLN A 59 -2.36 -10.97 23.51
C GLN A 59 -3.77 -11.03 22.90
N ASP A 60 -4.77 -11.04 23.79
CA ASP A 60 -6.17 -11.13 23.43
C ASP A 60 -6.74 -9.79 22.93
N THR A 61 -7.19 -9.78 21.68
CA THR A 61 -7.78 -8.61 20.99
C THR A 61 -9.14 -8.17 21.53
N ARG A 62 -9.77 -8.93 22.44
CA ARG A 62 -10.95 -8.47 23.19
C ARG A 62 -10.61 -7.27 24.09
N ASN A 63 -9.34 -7.16 24.50
CA ASN A 63 -8.85 -5.98 25.19
C ASN A 63 -8.46 -4.90 24.17
N ARG A 64 -9.00 -3.69 24.34
CA ARG A 64 -8.67 -2.55 23.48
C ARG A 64 -7.17 -2.24 23.47
N SER A 65 -6.54 -2.22 24.66
CA SER A 65 -5.13 -1.88 24.85
C SER A 65 -4.28 -3.15 24.99
N LEU A 66 -3.25 -3.26 24.17
CA LEU A 66 -2.29 -4.38 24.18
C LEU A 66 -0.89 -3.82 24.47
N SER A 67 -0.15 -4.42 25.38
CA SER A 67 1.21 -3.96 25.71
C SER A 67 2.17 -4.18 24.55
N LEU A 68 3.03 -3.19 24.27
CA LEU A 68 4.06 -3.26 23.24
C LEU A 68 5.20 -4.21 23.61
N PHE A 69 5.30 -4.63 24.87
CA PHE A 69 6.32 -5.58 25.36
C PHE A 69 5.90 -7.04 25.29
N ARG A 70 4.66 -7.31 24.90
CA ARG A 70 4.12 -8.66 24.68
C ARG A 70 3.67 -8.82 23.23
N PRO A 71 3.60 -10.03 22.67
CA PRO A 71 3.29 -10.19 21.25
C PRO A 71 1.89 -9.64 20.90
N ILE A 72 1.83 -8.80 19.87
CA ILE A 72 0.58 -8.27 19.31
C ILE A 72 0.23 -9.08 18.04
N PRO A 73 -1.02 -9.52 17.87
CA PRO A 73 -1.45 -10.24 16.68
C PRO A 73 -1.14 -9.49 15.38
N GLU A 74 -0.68 -10.23 14.36
CA GLU A 74 -0.36 -9.64 13.04
C GLU A 74 -1.59 -9.04 12.36
N GLN A 75 -2.74 -9.67 12.57
CA GLN A 75 -4.00 -9.36 11.90
C GLN A 75 -4.93 -8.49 12.79
N ARG A 76 -4.35 -7.72 13.72
CA ARG A 76 -5.14 -6.81 14.57
C ARG A 76 -5.81 -5.73 13.71
N THR A 77 -7.12 -5.58 13.85
CA THR A 77 -7.92 -4.62 13.08
C THR A 77 -8.10 -3.29 13.83
N CYS A 78 -8.45 -2.23 13.10
CA CYS A 78 -8.82 -0.93 13.71
C CYS A 78 -9.97 -1.08 14.72
N ALA A 79 -10.97 -1.90 14.42
CA ALA A 79 -12.10 -2.18 15.32
C ALA A 79 -11.63 -2.83 16.63
N GLN A 80 -10.74 -3.83 16.56
CA GLN A 80 -10.13 -4.46 17.75
C GLN A 80 -9.26 -3.48 18.56
N ALA A 81 -8.66 -2.49 17.90
CA ALA A 81 -7.91 -1.42 18.57
C ALA A 81 -8.81 -0.31 19.15
N GLY A 82 -10.14 -0.41 18.98
CA GLY A 82 -11.09 0.63 19.40
C GLY A 82 -10.86 1.95 18.66
N VAL A 83 -10.50 1.86 17.39
CA VAL A 83 -10.36 2.98 16.44
C VAL A 83 -11.58 2.96 15.53
N GLU A 84 -12.33 4.05 15.53
CA GLU A 84 -13.52 4.17 14.69
C GLU A 84 -13.15 4.19 13.19
N PRO A 85 -14.05 3.75 12.30
CA PRO A 85 -13.77 3.66 10.87
C PRO A 85 -13.24 4.94 10.24
N HIS A 86 -13.65 6.10 10.74
CA HIS A 86 -13.23 7.41 10.24
C HIS A 86 -11.84 7.85 10.71
N TRP A 87 -11.33 7.28 11.80
CA TRP A 87 -9.97 7.46 12.29
C TRP A 87 -8.99 6.38 11.82
N CYS A 88 -9.52 5.25 11.34
CA CYS A 88 -8.72 4.22 10.68
C CYS A 88 -8.16 4.78 9.35
N THR A 89 -7.07 4.19 8.84
CA THR A 89 -6.53 4.57 7.53
C THR A 89 -7.66 4.51 6.50
N CYS A 90 -8.02 5.66 5.93
CA CYS A 90 -9.28 5.79 5.19
C CYS A 90 -9.35 4.91 3.94
N LEU A 91 -8.20 4.44 3.46
CA LEU A 91 -8.03 3.73 2.21
C LEU A 91 -7.45 2.33 2.45
N ASN A 92 -8.01 1.34 1.77
CA ASN A 92 -7.54 -0.04 1.76
C ASN A 92 -7.22 -0.47 0.32
N TRP A 93 -6.13 -1.21 0.16
CA TRP A 93 -5.83 -1.87 -1.10
C TRP A 93 -6.78 -3.05 -1.29
N GLN A 94 -7.48 -3.06 -2.42
CA GLN A 94 -8.31 -4.16 -2.88
C GLN A 94 -7.67 -4.76 -4.12
N ASP A 95 -7.69 -6.08 -4.21
CA ASP A 95 -7.23 -6.81 -5.39
C ASP A 95 -8.21 -6.59 -6.56
N ALA A 96 -7.73 -5.93 -7.62
CA ALA A 96 -8.52 -5.60 -8.80
C ALA A 96 -8.50 -6.71 -9.87
N MET A 97 -7.87 -7.85 -9.59
CA MET A 97 -7.83 -9.00 -10.50
C MET A 97 -8.90 -10.06 -10.19
N LYS A 98 -9.54 -9.99 -9.01
CA LYS A 98 -10.53 -10.98 -8.54
C LYS A 98 -11.88 -10.85 -9.25
N GLU A 99 -12.46 -9.66 -9.26
CA GLU A 99 -13.79 -9.41 -9.80
C GLU A 99 -13.73 -9.14 -11.31
N PRO A 100 -14.59 -9.76 -12.15
CA PRO A 100 -14.56 -9.57 -13.61
C PRO A 100 -14.67 -8.10 -14.04
N GLY A 101 -15.51 -7.32 -13.36
CA GLY A 101 -15.68 -5.89 -13.64
C GLY A 101 -14.41 -5.08 -13.36
N ASP A 102 -13.78 -5.33 -12.21
CA ASP A 102 -12.52 -4.65 -11.85
C ASP A 102 -11.38 -5.05 -12.77
N ARG A 103 -11.31 -6.34 -13.14
CA ARG A 103 -10.29 -6.86 -14.06
C ARG A 103 -10.41 -6.23 -15.45
N ALA A 104 -11.62 -6.00 -15.94
CA ALA A 104 -11.85 -5.32 -17.21
C ALA A 104 -11.37 -3.86 -17.17
N VAL A 105 -11.61 -3.15 -16.06
CA VAL A 105 -11.10 -1.78 -15.86
C VAL A 105 -9.58 -1.77 -15.76
N ALA A 106 -8.99 -2.67 -14.96
CA ALA A 106 -7.55 -2.80 -14.83
C ALA A 106 -6.85 -3.10 -16.16
N GLY A 107 -7.47 -3.93 -17.01
CA GLY A 107 -7.01 -4.18 -18.37
C GLY A 107 -6.93 -2.90 -19.20
N LYS A 108 -8.04 -2.13 -19.27
CA LYS A 108 -8.11 -0.84 -19.98
C LYS A 108 -7.04 0.14 -19.50
N LEU A 109 -6.82 0.21 -18.19
CA LEU A 109 -5.80 1.06 -17.58
C LEU A 109 -4.39 0.63 -17.99
N ALA A 110 -4.12 -0.68 -18.04
CA ALA A 110 -2.84 -1.21 -18.51
C ALA A 110 -2.57 -0.87 -19.99
N GLN A 111 -3.59 -0.95 -20.84
CA GLN A 111 -3.48 -0.48 -22.23
C GLN A 111 -3.20 1.02 -22.31
N ALA A 112 -3.91 1.84 -21.53
CA ALA A 112 -3.67 3.29 -21.48
C ALA A 112 -2.24 3.64 -21.06
N VAL A 113 -1.64 2.88 -20.12
CA VAL A 113 -0.23 3.06 -19.75
C VAL A 113 0.70 2.81 -20.94
N VAL A 114 0.51 1.71 -21.67
CA VAL A 114 1.34 1.40 -22.85
C VAL A 114 1.16 2.45 -23.95
N GLU A 115 -0.04 2.99 -24.12
CA GLU A 115 -0.29 4.10 -25.06
C GLU A 115 0.43 5.38 -24.66
N VAL A 116 0.45 5.71 -23.37
CA VAL A 116 1.18 6.89 -22.85
C VAL A 116 2.69 6.70 -23.01
N ILE A 117 3.23 5.50 -22.74
CA ILE A 117 4.64 5.18 -22.98
C ILE A 117 4.99 5.36 -24.47
N ASN A 118 4.19 4.79 -25.37
CA ASN A 118 4.39 4.93 -26.81
C ASN A 118 4.28 6.39 -27.28
N ARG A 119 3.44 7.21 -26.64
CA ARG A 119 3.36 8.64 -26.94
C ARG A 119 4.66 9.36 -26.58
N GLN A 120 5.34 8.96 -25.50
CA GLN A 120 6.65 9.50 -25.14
C GLN A 120 7.75 9.06 -26.11
N LEU A 121 7.65 7.86 -26.67
CA LEU A 121 8.61 7.33 -27.65
C LEU A 121 8.38 7.82 -29.09
N LYS A 122 7.33 8.63 -29.33
CA LYS A 122 6.87 9.00 -30.68
C LYS A 122 7.98 9.56 -31.57
N ASP A 123 8.80 10.44 -31.03
CA ASP A 123 9.84 11.15 -31.80
C ASP A 123 11.11 10.29 -31.98
N VAL A 124 11.22 9.18 -31.25
CA VAL A 124 12.37 8.26 -31.29
C VAL A 124 12.00 6.86 -31.81
N PHE A 125 10.82 6.70 -32.42
CA PHE A 125 10.42 5.43 -33.05
C PHE A 125 11.30 5.00 -34.23
N HIS A 126 12.14 5.88 -34.75
CA HIS A 126 13.17 5.51 -35.73
C HIS A 126 14.34 4.71 -35.09
N LEU A 127 14.49 4.78 -33.76
CA LEU A 127 15.47 4.02 -32.97
C LEU A 127 14.80 2.89 -32.18
N CYS A 128 13.67 3.21 -31.54
CA CYS A 128 12.97 2.33 -30.61
C CYS A 128 11.76 1.67 -31.26
N SER A 129 11.55 0.39 -30.98
CA SER A 129 10.36 -0.34 -31.37
C SER A 129 9.14 0.09 -30.56
N ARG A 130 7.97 0.01 -31.20
CA ARG A 130 6.69 0.29 -30.55
C ARG A 130 6.33 -0.83 -29.58
N LEU A 131 5.93 -0.48 -28.37
CA LEU A 131 5.59 -1.45 -27.33
C LEU A 131 4.11 -1.86 -27.41
N SER A 132 3.80 -3.12 -27.09
CA SER A 132 2.46 -3.65 -26.85
C SER A 132 2.36 -4.26 -25.46
N LEU A 133 1.14 -4.30 -24.92
CA LEU A 133 0.87 -4.99 -23.65
C LEU A 133 0.91 -6.51 -23.87
N LYS A 134 1.86 -7.20 -23.24
CA LYS A 134 1.97 -8.67 -23.25
C LYS A 134 1.05 -9.29 -22.21
N GLU A 135 1.11 -8.81 -20.98
CA GLU A 135 0.23 -9.27 -19.90
C GLU A 135 0.07 -8.25 -18.77
N LEU A 136 -1.06 -8.32 -18.07
CA LEU A 136 -1.28 -7.65 -16.79
C LEU A 136 -0.98 -8.65 -15.67
N ILE A 137 0.13 -8.42 -14.95
CA ILE A 137 0.65 -9.32 -13.91
C ILE A 137 -0.15 -9.13 -12.61
N GLU A 138 -0.33 -7.88 -12.19
CA GLU A 138 -0.99 -7.54 -10.93
C GLU A 138 -1.77 -6.24 -11.07
N ALA A 139 -2.90 -6.12 -10.38
CA ALA A 139 -3.63 -4.87 -10.26
C ALA A 139 -4.26 -4.76 -8.87
N LYS A 140 -4.04 -3.62 -8.22
CA LYS A 140 -4.66 -3.26 -6.95
C LYS A 140 -5.32 -1.89 -7.09
N LYS A 141 -6.46 -1.70 -6.44
CA LYS A 141 -7.13 -0.39 -6.33
C LYS A 141 -7.19 0.04 -4.87
N LEU A 142 -6.81 1.29 -4.62
CA LEU A 142 -6.85 1.92 -3.31
C LEU A 142 -8.21 2.59 -3.15
N MET A 143 -9.07 1.97 -2.36
CA MET A 143 -10.48 2.35 -2.19
C MET A 143 -10.75 2.79 -0.76
N PRO A 144 -11.68 3.73 -0.53
CA PRO A 144 -12.17 4.02 0.81
C PRO A 144 -12.69 2.76 1.51
N ASN A 145 -12.50 2.68 2.84
CA ASN A 145 -13.08 1.61 3.64
C ASN A 145 -14.60 1.54 3.40
N GLU A 146 -15.16 0.34 3.28
CA GLU A 146 -16.61 0.16 3.09
C GLU A 146 -17.44 0.84 4.18
N ASP A 147 -16.97 0.80 5.43
CA ASP A 147 -17.66 1.45 6.54
C ASP A 147 -17.69 2.98 6.37
N LEU A 148 -16.64 3.56 5.77
CA LEU A 148 -16.62 4.99 5.43
C LEU A 148 -17.59 5.33 4.31
N LEU A 149 -17.74 4.44 3.32
CA LEU A 149 -18.71 4.60 2.23
C LEU A 149 -20.15 4.47 2.73
N LYS A 150 -20.38 3.62 3.73
CA LYS A 150 -21.68 3.39 4.35
C LYS A 150 -22.01 4.40 5.46
N TYR A 151 -21.03 5.16 5.95
CA TYR A 151 -21.24 6.16 7.00
C TYR A 151 -22.19 7.27 6.53
N LYS A 152 -23.21 7.54 7.34
CA LYS A 152 -24.22 8.58 7.11
C LYS A 152 -24.26 9.61 8.24
N ASN A 153 -24.22 9.15 9.50
CA ASN A 153 -24.26 10.00 10.70
C ASN A 153 -23.84 9.18 11.95
N VAL A 154 -24.02 9.73 13.16
CA VAL A 154 -23.97 9.01 14.44
C VAL A 154 -25.38 8.62 14.89
N LYS A 155 -25.52 7.46 15.53
CA LYS A 155 -26.80 6.95 16.08
C LYS A 155 -27.03 7.34 17.54
N ASP A 156 -25.95 7.56 18.28
CA ASP A 156 -25.96 7.83 19.71
C ASP A 156 -25.60 9.29 20.01
N LYS A 157 -25.95 9.73 21.22
CA LYS A 157 -25.76 11.12 21.67
C LYS A 157 -24.29 11.46 21.88
N ASP A 158 -23.48 10.45 22.19
CA ASP A 158 -22.07 10.59 22.56
C ASP A 158 -21.14 10.41 21.34
N GLY A 159 -21.68 9.94 20.21
CA GLY A 159 -21.02 9.88 18.92
C GLY A 159 -20.18 8.64 18.65
N PHE A 160 -20.30 7.59 19.48
CA PHE A 160 -19.48 6.37 19.38
C PHE A 160 -20.08 5.28 18.48
N VAL A 161 -21.36 5.39 18.10
CA VAL A 161 -22.08 4.41 17.29
C VAL A 161 -22.36 4.99 15.91
N PRO A 162 -21.67 4.52 14.85
CA PRO A 162 -21.90 5.02 13.50
C PRO A 162 -23.22 4.52 12.91
N ASP A 163 -23.89 5.39 12.17
CA ASP A 163 -24.96 5.03 11.24
C ASP A 163 -24.35 4.62 9.89
N LEU A 164 -24.27 3.31 9.66
CA LEU A 164 -23.76 2.70 8.43
C LEU A 164 -24.88 2.38 7.41
N SER A 165 -26.01 3.10 7.46
CA SER A 165 -27.12 2.92 6.50
C SER A 165 -26.95 3.67 5.17
N GLY A 166 -25.82 4.37 4.99
CA GLY A 166 -25.48 5.07 3.76
C GLY A 166 -25.13 4.13 2.61
N ASN A 167 -25.13 4.68 1.39
CA ASN A 167 -24.87 3.94 0.15
C ASN A 167 -23.92 4.69 -0.79
N THR A 168 -23.02 5.52 -0.23
CA THR A 168 -22.09 6.33 -1.01
C THR A 168 -21.18 5.42 -1.83
N LYS A 169 -21.02 5.73 -3.12
CA LYS A 169 -20.06 5.05 -3.99
C LYS A 169 -18.81 5.89 -4.13
N ALA A 170 -17.65 5.24 -4.22
CA ALA A 170 -16.41 5.94 -4.54
C ALA A 170 -16.53 6.60 -5.92
N ALA A 171 -16.11 7.87 -6.01
CA ALA A 171 -16.11 8.62 -7.26
C ALA A 171 -14.83 8.42 -8.07
N PHE A 172 -13.75 7.99 -7.42
CA PHE A 172 -12.44 7.76 -8.00
C PHE A 172 -11.69 6.68 -7.22
N ALA A 173 -10.59 6.18 -7.79
CA ALA A 173 -9.63 5.34 -7.09
C ALA A 173 -8.22 5.55 -7.64
N HIS A 174 -7.22 5.27 -6.81
CA HIS A 174 -5.84 5.09 -7.31
C HIS A 174 -5.64 3.61 -7.62
N TYR A 175 -5.08 3.30 -8.78
CA TYR A 175 -4.67 1.94 -9.11
C TYR A 175 -3.16 1.82 -9.05
N GLN A 176 -2.68 0.69 -8.55
CA GLN A 176 -1.31 0.24 -8.72
C GLN A 176 -1.35 -0.99 -9.61
N ILE A 177 -0.78 -0.88 -10.82
CA ILE A 177 -0.76 -1.96 -11.79
C ILE A 177 0.67 -2.38 -12.10
N LYS A 178 0.86 -3.67 -12.29
CA LYS A 178 2.10 -4.29 -12.75
C LYS A 178 1.84 -4.98 -14.05
N LEU A 179 2.51 -4.55 -15.11
CA LEU A 179 2.30 -5.07 -16.46
C LEU A 179 3.62 -5.45 -17.12
N ARG A 180 3.53 -6.34 -18.10
CA ARG A 180 4.64 -6.71 -18.97
C ARG A 180 4.38 -6.23 -20.39
N THR A 181 5.38 -5.64 -21.03
CA THR A 181 5.31 -5.26 -22.45
C THR A 181 6.15 -6.17 -23.31
N GLU A 182 5.87 -6.14 -24.60
CA GLU A 182 6.71 -6.68 -25.66
C GLU A 182 6.90 -5.63 -26.77
N PRO A 183 8.03 -5.63 -27.49
CA PRO A 183 9.22 -6.45 -27.26
C PRO A 183 9.97 -6.09 -25.96
N GLY A 184 10.97 -6.91 -25.59
CA GLY A 184 11.88 -6.63 -24.46
C GLY A 184 11.47 -7.17 -23.09
N ASP A 185 10.29 -7.79 -22.94
CA ASP A 185 9.81 -8.39 -21.69
C ASP A 185 9.94 -7.46 -20.45
N ALA A 186 9.81 -6.15 -20.69
CA ALA A 186 9.91 -5.13 -19.67
C ALA A 186 8.71 -5.21 -18.71
N ILE A 187 8.99 -5.17 -17.42
CA ILE A 187 7.98 -5.11 -16.36
C ILE A 187 7.92 -3.67 -15.89
N TYR A 188 6.72 -3.11 -15.86
CA TYR A 188 6.45 -1.77 -15.32
C TYR A 188 5.50 -1.87 -14.14
N GLU A 189 5.79 -1.09 -13.09
CA GLU A 189 4.84 -0.83 -12.01
C GLU A 189 4.43 0.64 -12.04
N VAL A 190 3.12 0.88 -12.11
CA VAL A 190 2.54 2.21 -12.32
C VAL A 190 1.48 2.48 -11.29
N THR A 191 1.53 3.68 -10.70
CA THR A 191 0.42 4.22 -9.91
C THR A 191 -0.32 5.25 -10.74
N LEU A 192 -1.64 5.11 -10.86
CA LEU A 192 -2.48 6.01 -11.65
C LEU A 192 -3.73 6.38 -10.88
N PHE A 193 -4.32 7.52 -11.25
CA PHE A 193 -5.60 7.97 -10.73
C PHE A 193 -6.67 7.77 -11.79
N TYR A 194 -7.80 7.18 -11.40
CA TYR A 194 -8.93 6.93 -12.28
C TYR A 194 -10.21 7.55 -11.69
N ASP A 195 -10.81 8.48 -12.43
CA ASP A 195 -12.10 9.09 -12.12
C ASP A 195 -13.22 8.24 -12.73
N PHE A 196 -14.02 7.60 -11.88
CA PHE A 196 -15.12 6.73 -12.32
C PHE A 196 -16.28 7.50 -12.94
N LYS A 197 -16.47 8.78 -12.59
CA LYS A 197 -17.56 9.62 -13.10
C LYS A 197 -17.25 10.14 -14.49
N GLN A 198 -16.02 10.60 -14.70
CA GLN A 198 -15.57 11.18 -15.96
C GLN A 198 -14.99 10.11 -16.91
N ASN A 199 -14.73 8.90 -16.40
CA ASN A 199 -14.02 7.85 -17.12
C ASN A 199 -12.66 8.34 -17.63
N GLU A 200 -11.97 9.14 -16.80
CA GLU A 200 -10.68 9.77 -17.12
C GLU A 200 -9.56 9.13 -16.31
N VAL A 201 -8.42 8.91 -16.97
CA VAL A 201 -7.22 8.35 -16.37
C VAL A 201 -6.11 9.38 -16.37
N HIS A 202 -5.51 9.59 -15.20
CA HIS A 202 -4.34 10.44 -15.03
C HIS A 202 -3.14 9.57 -14.64
N ILE A 203 -2.11 9.59 -15.49
CA ILE A 203 -0.90 8.79 -15.33
C ILE A 203 0.26 9.76 -15.17
N ASP A 204 0.96 9.68 -14.04
CA ASP A 204 2.21 10.40 -13.84
C ASP A 204 3.38 9.54 -14.34
N LEU A 205 3.95 9.95 -15.46
CA LEU A 205 5.10 9.29 -16.09
C LEU A 205 6.34 9.24 -15.21
N ALA A 206 6.52 10.20 -14.29
CA ALA A 206 7.63 10.19 -13.34
C ALA A 206 7.47 9.12 -12.25
N SER A 207 6.25 8.60 -12.07
CA SER A 207 5.91 7.57 -11.09
C SER A 207 5.98 6.15 -11.65
N ILE A 208 6.22 5.97 -12.96
CA ILE A 208 6.39 4.66 -13.59
C ILE A 208 7.76 4.12 -13.17
N SER A 209 7.76 2.93 -12.57
CA SER A 209 9.00 2.21 -12.27
C SER A 209 9.19 1.04 -13.22
N HIS A 210 10.45 0.78 -13.59
CA HIS A 210 10.86 -0.37 -14.40
C HIS A 210 11.67 -1.34 -13.51
N PRO A 211 11.01 -2.22 -12.73
CA PRO A 211 11.67 -3.06 -11.72
C PRO A 211 12.69 -4.09 -12.25
N ASN A 212 12.54 -4.61 -13.47
CA ASN A 212 13.53 -5.54 -14.03
C ASN A 212 14.67 -4.80 -14.74
N LYS A 213 15.83 -5.44 -14.89
CA LYS A 213 16.98 -4.82 -15.58
C LYS A 213 16.72 -4.78 -17.10
N PHE A 214 16.77 -3.61 -17.72
CA PHE A 214 16.63 -3.43 -19.18
C PHE A 214 17.88 -3.83 -19.98
N GLY A 215 19.03 -3.99 -19.32
CA GLY A 215 20.26 -4.50 -19.96
C GLY A 215 20.73 -3.62 -21.12
N ASP A 216 20.96 -4.25 -22.27
CA ASP A 216 21.44 -3.60 -23.51
C ASP A 216 20.29 -3.26 -24.49
N ALA A 217 19.03 -3.44 -24.06
CA ALA A 217 17.86 -3.17 -24.90
C ALA A 217 17.77 -1.71 -25.38
N PRO A 218 18.09 -0.67 -24.57
CA PRO A 218 18.00 0.73 -24.99
C PRO A 218 19.34 1.33 -25.47
N HIS A 219 20.32 0.53 -25.90
CA HIS A 219 21.68 1.02 -26.20
C HIS A 219 21.74 2.15 -27.25
N CYS A 220 20.80 2.18 -28.19
CA CYS A 220 20.66 3.23 -29.20
C CYS A 220 20.31 4.62 -28.64
N ILE A 221 19.71 4.71 -27.45
CA ILE A 221 19.27 5.98 -26.85
C ILE A 221 19.84 6.24 -25.46
N ILE A 222 20.40 5.24 -24.78
CA ILE A 222 20.83 5.33 -23.37
C ILE A 222 21.82 6.48 -23.11
N SER A 223 22.71 6.78 -24.05
CA SER A 223 23.68 7.88 -23.95
C SER A 223 23.10 9.26 -24.26
N GLN A 224 21.97 9.31 -24.98
CA GLN A 224 21.33 10.55 -25.42
C GLN A 224 20.21 10.99 -24.47
N ASN A 225 19.39 10.03 -24.03
CA ASN A 225 18.26 10.29 -23.15
C ASN A 225 17.98 9.08 -22.25
N TYR A 226 18.51 9.14 -21.03
CA TYR A 226 18.33 8.09 -20.02
C TYR A 226 16.86 7.89 -19.61
N PHE A 227 16.03 8.95 -19.65
CA PHE A 227 14.62 8.82 -19.31
C PHE A 227 13.88 7.96 -20.34
N LEU A 228 14.07 8.23 -21.64
CA LEU A 228 13.48 7.43 -22.70
C LEU A 228 14.09 6.03 -22.80
N ALA A 229 15.36 5.86 -22.39
CA ALA A 229 16.02 4.57 -22.30
C ALA A 229 15.29 3.60 -21.36
N THR A 230 14.54 4.11 -20.38
CA THR A 230 13.69 3.29 -19.49
C THR A 230 12.59 2.56 -20.27
N TYR A 231 12.16 3.08 -21.41
CA TYR A 231 11.05 2.52 -22.19
C TYR A 231 11.46 1.94 -23.54
N CYS A 232 12.62 2.33 -24.05
CA CYS A 232 13.07 2.00 -25.39
C CYS A 232 13.59 0.57 -25.49
N VAL A 233 13.14 -0.14 -26.53
CA VAL A 233 13.79 -1.36 -27.03
C VAL A 233 14.26 -1.04 -28.44
N CYS A 234 15.57 -1.06 -28.68
CA CYS A 234 16.14 -0.71 -29.98
C CYS A 234 15.77 -1.76 -31.04
N HIS A 235 15.53 -1.33 -32.28
CA HIS A 235 15.04 -2.20 -33.36
C HIS A 235 15.92 -3.41 -33.66
N ASP A 236 17.24 -3.30 -33.45
CA ASP A 236 18.21 -4.37 -33.66
C ASP A 236 18.23 -5.41 -32.52
N LYS A 237 17.42 -5.22 -31.48
CA LYS A 237 17.24 -6.15 -30.34
C LYS A 237 15.90 -6.91 -30.38
N VAL A 238 15.08 -6.69 -31.41
CA VAL A 238 13.74 -7.29 -31.59
C VAL A 238 13.79 -8.50 -32.51
#